data_AF-A0A3N5WAU0-F1
#
_entry.id   AF-A0A3N5WAU0-F1
#
_cell.length_a   1.000
_cell.length_b   1.000
_cell.length_c   1.000
_cell.angle_alpha   90.00
_cell.angle_beta   90.00
_cell.angle_gamma   90.00
#
_symmetry.space_group_name_H-M   'P 1'
#
loop_
_entity.id
_entity.type
_entity.pdbx_description
1 polymer ?
#
loop_
_entity_poly.entity_id
_entity_poly.type
_entity_poly.pdbx_seq_one_letter_code
_entity_poly.pdbx_strand_id
1 'polypeptide(L)'
;MSVLRDSFRRWGHLQADLDPLGRLAPLPCAELDEARGGEADRLRKIYCGSIGAEFMHIPDPERREWVARRLEEEPAEPDRSFILKRLAMTEVFELFLHSRYVGTKRFSIEGCTALIPALDSILESAGAEGVKSVLIAMSHRGRLNVMAHIVGTPDAKIFAGFEDVNPRSVLVSVDLRHHLGATGTYTTRAGEALHVHLVANPSHLEAVSPVVMGRARARQQRIGTEGIREVLPITIHGDASLAGQGIAAEALNLAFLPGYRVGGTVHVVVNNLVGFTTEPVSLHSSRYATDVALRLPIPILHVNGEDMAAVDRAGRILHGYRHRFESDVMLDLYGFRRYGHSEVDDPTT
;
A
#
# COMPACT_ATOMS: atom_id res chain seq x y z
N MET A 1 -25.36 -12.61 -15.45
CA MET A 1 -24.47 -13.21 -14.43
C MET A 1 -25.27 -14.22 -13.63
N SER A 2 -24.72 -15.38 -13.29
CA SER A 2 -25.39 -16.28 -12.33
C SER A 2 -25.47 -15.60 -10.96
N VAL A 3 -26.57 -15.80 -10.24
CA VAL A 3 -26.78 -15.25 -8.88
C VAL A 3 -25.59 -15.62 -7.97
N LEU A 4 -25.09 -16.84 -8.11
CA LEU A 4 -23.91 -17.34 -7.39
C LEU A 4 -22.67 -16.46 -7.58
N ARG A 5 -22.32 -16.09 -8.82
CA ARG A 5 -21.16 -15.22 -9.08
C ARG A 5 -21.33 -13.83 -8.50
N ASP A 6 -22.53 -13.26 -8.60
CA ASP A 6 -22.79 -11.94 -8.03
C ASP A 6 -22.61 -11.96 -6.51
N SER A 7 -23.09 -13.00 -5.83
CA SER A 7 -22.91 -13.18 -4.39
C SER A 7 -21.43 -13.24 -4.00
N PHE A 8 -20.60 -14.05 -4.67
CA PHE A 8 -19.17 -14.12 -4.37
C PHE A 8 -18.44 -12.81 -4.67
N ARG A 9 -18.75 -12.16 -5.80
CA ARG A 9 -18.16 -10.85 -6.14
C ARG A 9 -18.54 -9.76 -5.16
N ARG A 10 -19.73 -9.83 -4.55
CA ARG A 10 -20.24 -8.81 -3.62
C ARG A 10 -19.79 -9.04 -2.19
N TRP A 11 -19.79 -10.29 -1.74
CA TRP A 11 -19.66 -10.63 -0.32
C TRP A 11 -18.42 -11.46 0.00
N GLY A 12 -17.70 -11.97 -0.99
CA GLY A 12 -16.59 -12.90 -0.76
C GLY A 12 -15.48 -12.31 0.11
N HIS A 13 -15.22 -11.00 0.00
CA HIS A 13 -14.25 -10.28 0.83
C HIS A 13 -14.54 -10.41 2.34
N LEU A 14 -15.81 -10.58 2.75
CA LEU A 14 -16.17 -10.78 4.16
C LEU A 14 -15.69 -12.13 4.71
N GLN A 15 -15.44 -13.09 3.82
CA GLN A 15 -14.95 -14.44 4.13
C GLN A 15 -13.50 -14.68 3.70
N ALA A 16 -12.79 -13.64 3.26
CA ALA A 16 -11.40 -13.75 2.84
C ALA A 16 -10.44 -14.07 4.00
N ASP A 17 -9.43 -14.87 3.71
CA ASP A 17 -8.37 -15.27 4.65
C ASP A 17 -7.25 -14.22 4.64
N LEU A 18 -7.53 -13.10 5.31
CA LEU A 18 -6.69 -11.88 5.27
C LEU A 18 -5.67 -11.79 6.40
N ASP A 19 -6.04 -12.21 7.62
CA ASP A 19 -5.21 -12.05 8.80
C ASP A 19 -4.70 -13.40 9.32
N PRO A 20 -3.42 -13.73 9.11
CA PRO A 20 -2.85 -15.00 9.53
C PRO A 20 -2.86 -15.19 11.06
N LEU A 21 -3.03 -14.11 11.83
CA LEU A 21 -3.10 -14.16 13.29
C LEU A 21 -4.55 -14.26 13.83
N GLY A 22 -5.56 -14.27 12.95
CA GLY A 22 -6.97 -14.51 13.33
C GLY A 22 -7.63 -13.39 14.15
N ARG A 23 -7.06 -12.18 14.19
CA ARG A 23 -7.63 -11.00 14.86
C ARG A 23 -8.77 -10.40 14.04
N LEU A 24 -8.72 -10.54 12.71
CA LEU A 24 -9.83 -10.23 11.82
C LEU A 24 -10.57 -11.51 11.41
N ALA A 25 -11.64 -11.85 12.12
CA ALA A 25 -12.45 -13.02 11.80
C ALA A 25 -13.28 -12.83 10.52
N PRO A 26 -13.40 -13.87 9.68
CA PRO A 26 -14.42 -13.96 8.63
C PRO A 26 -15.83 -13.74 9.19
N LEU A 27 -16.71 -13.09 8.42
CA LEU A 27 -18.12 -12.95 8.78
C LEU A 27 -18.98 -14.01 8.07
N PRO A 28 -20.02 -14.52 8.75
CA PRO A 28 -20.99 -15.40 8.11
C PRO A 28 -21.73 -14.64 7.00
N CYS A 29 -21.98 -15.32 5.89
CA CYS A 29 -22.74 -14.79 4.77
C CYS A 29 -23.57 -15.93 4.20
N ALA A 30 -24.87 -15.93 4.49
CA ALA A 30 -25.78 -17.03 4.16
C ALA A 30 -25.69 -17.43 2.67
N GLU A 31 -25.60 -16.44 1.78
CA GLU A 31 -25.50 -16.64 0.34
C GLU A 31 -24.24 -17.42 -0.08
N LEU A 32 -23.15 -17.29 0.67
CA LEU A 32 -21.90 -18.01 0.42
C LEU A 32 -21.84 -19.31 1.22
N ASP A 33 -22.38 -19.32 2.44
CA ASP A 33 -22.35 -20.46 3.36
C ASP A 33 -23.21 -21.63 2.87
N GLU A 34 -24.25 -21.35 2.08
CA GLU A 34 -25.11 -22.36 1.46
C GLU A 34 -24.63 -22.79 0.06
N ALA A 35 -23.69 -22.05 -0.55
CA ALA A 35 -23.19 -22.33 -1.89
C ALA A 35 -22.39 -23.65 -1.94
N ARG A 36 -22.76 -24.55 -2.86
CA ARG A 36 -22.12 -25.87 -3.05
C ARG A 36 -21.81 -26.12 -4.53
N GLY A 37 -20.85 -27.01 -4.79
CA GLY A 37 -20.49 -27.49 -6.12
C GLY A 37 -19.25 -26.82 -6.70
N GLY A 38 -18.74 -27.36 -7.81
CA GLY A 38 -17.41 -26.99 -8.34
C GLY A 38 -17.24 -25.52 -8.73
N GLU A 39 -18.31 -24.83 -9.19
CA GLU A 39 -18.24 -23.39 -9.44
C GLU A 39 -18.15 -22.58 -8.14
N ALA A 40 -18.89 -22.96 -7.09
CA ALA A 40 -18.80 -22.33 -5.77
C ALA A 40 -17.41 -22.52 -5.15
N ASP A 41 -16.83 -23.72 -5.27
CA ASP A 41 -15.48 -24.00 -4.77
C ASP A 41 -14.41 -23.16 -5.50
N ARG A 42 -14.56 -23.00 -6.83
CA ARG A 42 -13.68 -22.12 -7.61
C ARG A 42 -13.82 -20.66 -7.18
N LEU A 43 -15.04 -20.15 -7.05
CA LEU A 43 -15.28 -18.75 -6.66
C LEU A 43 -14.81 -18.48 -5.22
N ARG A 44 -14.96 -19.44 -4.31
CA ARG A 44 -14.44 -19.34 -2.95
C ARG A 44 -12.92 -19.19 -2.93
N LYS A 45 -12.20 -19.94 -3.76
CA LYS A 45 -10.74 -19.78 -3.89
C LYS A 45 -10.34 -18.38 -4.40
N ILE A 46 -11.17 -17.77 -5.26
CA ILE A 46 -10.90 -16.46 -5.86
C ILE A 46 -11.22 -15.31 -4.90
N TYR A 47 -12.40 -15.33 -4.28
CA TYR A 47 -12.94 -14.19 -3.53
C TYR A 47 -12.87 -14.32 -2.01
N CYS A 48 -12.59 -15.53 -1.50
CA CYS A 48 -12.49 -15.83 -0.07
C CYS A 48 -11.11 -16.42 0.29
N GLY A 49 -10.13 -16.33 -0.62
CA GLY A 49 -8.74 -16.70 -0.35
C GLY A 49 -7.95 -15.54 0.24
N SER A 50 -6.68 -15.43 -0.13
CA SER A 50 -5.75 -14.40 0.35
C SER A 50 -5.98 -13.00 -0.25
N ILE A 51 -6.95 -12.84 -1.14
CA ILE A 51 -7.41 -11.55 -1.66
C ILE A 51 -8.92 -11.42 -1.41
N GLY A 52 -9.31 -10.45 -0.59
CA GLY A 52 -10.68 -9.95 -0.49
C GLY A 52 -10.85 -8.74 -1.40
N ALA A 53 -11.90 -8.70 -2.23
CA ALA A 53 -12.09 -7.63 -3.20
C ALA A 53 -13.43 -6.90 -3.00
N GLU A 54 -13.37 -5.58 -2.81
CA GLU A 54 -14.53 -4.70 -2.83
C GLU A 54 -14.52 -3.84 -4.09
N PHE A 55 -15.40 -4.16 -5.03
CA PHE A 55 -15.55 -3.40 -6.27
C PHE A 55 -17.00 -3.32 -6.74
N MET A 56 -17.91 -4.09 -6.16
CA MET A 56 -19.32 -4.11 -6.57
C MET A 56 -20.08 -2.82 -6.22
N HIS A 57 -19.52 -1.95 -5.36
CA HIS A 57 -20.03 -0.60 -5.08
C HIS A 57 -19.75 0.40 -6.22
N ILE A 58 -18.86 0.06 -7.17
CA ILE A 58 -18.55 0.90 -8.32
C ILE A 58 -19.77 0.92 -9.27
N PRO A 59 -20.35 2.09 -9.59
CA PRO A 59 -21.58 2.16 -10.38
C PRO A 59 -21.38 1.70 -11.83
N ASP A 60 -20.21 1.97 -12.40
CA ASP A 60 -19.85 1.62 -13.78
C ASP A 60 -19.71 0.09 -13.97
N PRO A 61 -20.55 -0.54 -14.81
CA PRO A 61 -20.48 -1.98 -15.07
C PRO A 61 -19.20 -2.41 -15.79
N GLU A 62 -18.62 -1.58 -16.67
CA GLU A 62 -17.38 -1.92 -17.38
C GLU A 62 -16.22 -2.01 -16.40
N ARG A 63 -16.13 -1.05 -15.46
CA ARG A 63 -15.10 -1.06 -14.41
C ARG A 63 -15.23 -2.28 -13.51
N ARG A 64 -16.46 -2.63 -13.11
CA ARG A 64 -16.71 -3.84 -12.30
C ARG A 64 -16.32 -5.12 -13.02
N GLU A 65 -16.72 -5.26 -14.28
CA GLU A 65 -16.39 -6.45 -15.07
C GLU A 65 -14.88 -6.52 -15.36
N TRP A 66 -14.21 -5.38 -15.52
CA TRP A 66 -12.77 -5.36 -15.65
C TRP A 66 -12.09 -5.95 -14.41
N VAL A 67 -12.46 -5.51 -13.21
CA VAL A 67 -11.88 -6.03 -11.95
C VAL A 67 -12.21 -7.51 -11.79
N ALA A 68 -13.46 -7.90 -12.02
CA ALA A 68 -13.87 -9.29 -11.90
C ALA A 68 -13.10 -10.21 -12.84
N ARG A 69 -12.94 -9.84 -14.11
CA ARG A 69 -12.16 -10.61 -15.09
C ARG A 69 -10.71 -10.77 -14.66
N ARG A 70 -10.07 -9.71 -14.15
CA ARG A 70 -8.69 -9.77 -13.64
C ARG A 70 -8.54 -10.65 -12.39
N LEU A 71 -9.59 -10.78 -11.58
CA LEU A 71 -9.62 -11.67 -10.42
C LEU A 71 -9.98 -13.12 -10.79
N GLU A 72 -10.77 -13.35 -11.83
CA GLU A 72 -11.23 -14.67 -12.26
C GLU A 72 -10.32 -15.35 -13.30
N GLU A 73 -9.40 -14.59 -13.92
CA GLU A 73 -8.36 -15.13 -14.81
C GLU A 73 -7.30 -15.92 -14.03
N GLU A 74 -6.69 -16.88 -14.72
CA GLU A 74 -5.57 -17.65 -14.16
C GLU A 74 -4.43 -16.69 -13.81
N PRO A 75 -3.95 -16.69 -12.56
CA PRO A 75 -2.90 -15.77 -12.15
C PRO A 75 -1.61 -16.08 -12.91
N ALA A 76 -0.90 -15.03 -13.33
CA ALA A 76 0.46 -15.19 -13.79
C ALA A 76 1.34 -15.71 -12.64
N GLU A 77 2.22 -16.67 -12.93
CA GLU A 77 3.17 -17.16 -11.92
C GLU A 77 4.08 -16.01 -11.46
N PRO A 78 4.13 -15.73 -10.14
CA PRO A 78 5.01 -14.70 -9.61
C PRO A 78 6.47 -15.14 -9.75
N ASP A 79 7.37 -14.17 -9.91
CA ASP A 79 8.80 -14.43 -9.87
C ASP A 79 9.24 -14.64 -8.42
N ARG A 80 9.13 -15.89 -7.97
CA ARG A 80 9.41 -16.28 -6.58
C ARG A 80 10.86 -15.99 -6.18
N SER A 81 11.81 -16.07 -7.12
CA SER A 81 13.22 -15.79 -6.85
C SER A 81 13.44 -14.30 -6.59
N PHE A 82 12.84 -13.44 -7.43
CA PHE A 82 12.88 -12.00 -7.21
C PHE A 82 12.23 -11.60 -5.89
N ILE A 83 11.00 -12.07 -5.63
CA ILE A 83 10.29 -11.76 -4.39
C ILE A 83 11.11 -12.20 -3.16
N LEU A 84 11.63 -13.43 -3.16
CA LEU A 84 12.44 -13.94 -2.06
C LEU A 84 13.69 -13.08 -1.82
N LYS A 85 14.36 -12.64 -2.90
CA LYS A 85 15.51 -11.74 -2.79
C LYS A 85 15.11 -10.41 -2.13
N ARG A 86 13.96 -9.84 -2.50
CA ARG A 86 13.46 -8.57 -1.95
C ARG A 86 13.12 -8.70 -0.46
N LEU A 87 12.48 -9.79 -0.07
CA LEU A 87 12.22 -10.11 1.34
C LEU A 87 13.52 -10.29 2.12
N ALA A 88 14.48 -11.06 1.60
CA ALA A 88 15.76 -11.30 2.26
C ALA A 88 16.56 -10.00 2.45
N MET A 89 16.57 -9.11 1.46
CA MET A 89 17.22 -7.80 1.58
C MET A 89 16.57 -6.95 2.69
N THR A 90 15.24 -6.93 2.74
CA THR A 90 14.46 -6.19 3.74
C THR A 90 14.75 -6.71 5.15
N GLU A 91 14.75 -8.04 5.33
CA GLU A 91 15.03 -8.69 6.62
C GLU A 91 16.47 -8.43 7.08
N VAL A 92 17.45 -8.58 6.19
CA VAL A 92 18.86 -8.32 6.52
C VAL A 92 19.07 -6.85 6.92
N PHE A 93 18.38 -5.91 6.28
CA PHE A 93 18.43 -4.50 6.61
C PHE A 93 17.86 -4.23 8.02
N GLU A 94 16.71 -4.81 8.37
CA GLU A 94 16.13 -4.69 9.72
C GLU A 94 17.02 -5.34 10.79
N LEU A 95 17.54 -6.55 10.54
CA LEU A 95 18.46 -7.23 11.46
C LEU A 95 19.73 -6.41 11.70
N PHE A 96 20.27 -5.77 10.66
CA PHE A 96 21.42 -4.88 10.79
C PHE A 96 21.08 -3.67 11.67
N LEU A 97 19.97 -2.98 11.40
CA LEU A 97 19.56 -1.83 12.20
C LEU A 97 19.32 -2.21 13.66
N HIS A 98 18.65 -3.34 13.89
CA HIS A 98 18.37 -3.86 15.24
C HIS A 98 19.66 -4.15 16.01
N SER A 99 20.63 -4.77 15.36
CA SER A 99 21.90 -5.18 15.97
C SER A 99 22.85 -4.00 16.19
N ARG A 100 22.91 -3.06 15.23
CA ARG A 100 23.91 -1.98 15.23
C ARG A 100 23.46 -0.74 16.01
N TYR A 101 22.16 -0.41 15.96
CA TYR A 101 21.60 0.83 16.51
C TYR A 101 20.57 0.56 17.60
N VAL A 102 20.99 -0.21 18.62
CA VAL A 102 20.17 -0.61 19.78
C VAL A 102 19.57 0.64 20.45
N GLY A 103 18.30 0.55 20.83
CA GLY A 103 17.58 1.63 21.51
C GLY A 103 17.15 2.80 20.62
N THR A 104 17.40 2.73 19.31
CA THR A 104 16.97 3.78 18.37
C THR A 104 15.63 3.44 17.75
N LYS A 105 14.68 4.39 17.81
CA LYS A 105 13.38 4.27 17.12
C LYS A 105 13.60 4.26 15.60
N ARG A 106 13.21 3.18 14.95
CA ARG A 106 13.28 3.03 13.48
C ARG A 106 11.92 2.78 12.82
N PHE A 107 10.91 2.41 13.60
CA PHE A 107 9.57 2.08 13.13
C PHE A 107 9.59 0.93 12.10
N SER A 108 10.16 -0.18 12.56
CA SER A 108 10.43 -1.42 11.85
C SER A 108 9.25 -1.87 11.01
N ILE A 109 9.59 -2.38 9.84
CA ILE A 109 8.66 -3.00 8.89
C ILE A 109 8.34 -4.46 9.26
N GLU A 110 8.99 -5.05 10.27
CA GLU A 110 8.87 -6.47 10.59
C GLU A 110 7.43 -6.87 10.95
N GLY A 111 6.90 -7.82 10.17
CA GLY A 111 5.48 -8.21 10.14
C GLY A 111 4.66 -7.54 9.03
N CYS A 112 5.25 -6.61 8.29
CA CYS A 112 4.68 -5.92 7.13
C CYS A 112 5.67 -5.83 5.95
N THR A 113 6.61 -6.78 5.85
CA THR A 113 7.66 -6.82 4.82
C THR A 113 7.08 -6.93 3.39
N ALA A 114 5.85 -7.44 3.25
CA ALA A 114 5.04 -7.44 2.03
C ALA A 114 4.95 -6.08 1.32
N LEU A 115 5.09 -4.97 2.05
CA LEU A 115 5.07 -3.63 1.46
C LEU A 115 6.12 -3.48 0.35
N ILE A 116 7.32 -4.06 0.51
CA ILE A 116 8.38 -3.93 -0.49
C ILE A 116 8.03 -4.69 -1.79
N PRO A 117 7.67 -5.98 -1.77
CA PRO A 117 7.16 -6.68 -2.96
C PRO A 117 5.90 -6.03 -3.58
N ALA A 118 4.99 -5.49 -2.77
CA ALA A 118 3.80 -4.79 -3.26
C ALA A 118 4.18 -3.57 -4.10
N LEU A 119 5.09 -2.73 -3.58
CA LEU A 119 5.62 -1.58 -4.30
C LEU A 119 6.41 -1.99 -5.54
N ASP A 120 7.22 -3.06 -5.46
CA ASP A 120 7.91 -3.60 -6.63
C ASP A 120 6.92 -3.99 -7.74
N SER A 121 5.85 -4.71 -7.42
CA SER A 121 4.81 -5.11 -8.38
C SER A 121 4.15 -3.91 -9.07
N ILE A 122 3.81 -2.87 -8.29
CA ILE A 122 3.24 -1.62 -8.80
C ILE A 122 4.24 -0.91 -9.73
N LEU A 123 5.52 -0.81 -9.33
CA LEU A 123 6.56 -0.11 -10.08
C LEU A 123 6.98 -0.84 -11.35
N GLU A 124 7.07 -2.16 -11.30
CA GLU A 124 7.32 -3.00 -12.48
C GLU A 124 6.23 -2.80 -13.53
N SER A 125 4.96 -2.80 -13.09
CA SER A 125 3.81 -2.54 -13.97
C SER A 125 3.84 -1.09 -14.51
N ALA A 126 4.15 -0.13 -13.64
CA ALA A 126 4.26 1.29 -14.00
C ALA A 126 5.33 1.55 -15.05
N GLY A 127 6.51 0.93 -14.92
CA GLY A 127 7.57 1.05 -15.91
C GLY A 127 7.16 0.49 -17.27
N ALA A 128 6.50 -0.67 -17.28
CA ALA A 128 5.99 -1.28 -18.51
C ALA A 128 4.91 -0.42 -19.21
N GLU A 129 4.16 0.36 -18.43
CA GLU A 129 3.10 1.25 -18.91
C GLU A 129 3.57 2.69 -19.18
N GLY A 130 4.89 2.92 -19.15
CA GLY A 130 5.50 4.19 -19.57
C GLY A 130 5.53 5.29 -18.50
N VAL A 131 5.23 4.98 -17.23
CA VAL A 131 5.47 5.91 -16.12
C VAL A 131 6.95 6.30 -16.10
N LYS A 132 7.26 7.57 -15.81
CA LYS A 132 8.64 8.08 -15.72
C LYS A 132 8.96 8.69 -14.36
N SER A 133 7.96 9.20 -13.64
CA SER A 133 8.12 9.78 -12.32
C SER A 133 7.15 9.18 -11.33
N VAL A 134 7.67 8.77 -10.18
CA VAL A 134 6.86 8.27 -9.06
C VAL A 134 7.06 9.21 -7.87
N LEU A 135 5.95 9.66 -7.28
CA LEU A 135 5.97 10.47 -6.08
C LEU A 135 5.34 9.67 -4.94
N ILE A 136 6.09 9.49 -3.86
CA ILE A 136 5.64 8.70 -2.71
C ILE A 136 5.42 9.62 -1.52
N ALA A 137 4.25 9.54 -0.91
CA ALA A 137 4.01 9.98 0.47
C ALA A 137 3.90 8.76 1.37
N MET A 138 4.50 8.79 2.55
CA MET A 138 4.32 7.72 3.52
C MET A 138 4.52 8.20 4.95
N SER A 139 3.93 7.46 5.89
CA SER A 139 4.21 7.58 7.32
C SER A 139 5.59 7.00 7.69
N HIS A 140 5.83 6.75 8.98
CA HIS A 140 7.11 6.26 9.48
C HIS A 140 7.33 4.74 9.25
N ARG A 141 6.26 3.94 9.16
CA ARG A 141 6.35 2.46 9.19
C ARG A 141 7.08 1.93 7.96
N GLY A 142 8.22 1.27 8.16
CA GLY A 142 9.04 0.72 7.07
C GLY A 142 9.64 1.76 6.14
N ARG A 143 9.64 3.05 6.50
CA ARG A 143 10.15 4.13 5.64
C ARG A 143 11.60 3.95 5.25
N LEU A 144 12.44 3.50 6.18
CA LEU A 144 13.87 3.27 5.90
C LEU A 144 14.06 2.17 4.87
N ASN A 145 13.24 1.12 4.92
CA ASN A 145 13.22 0.06 3.92
C ASN A 145 12.75 0.57 2.55
N VAL A 146 11.71 1.41 2.50
CA VAL A 146 11.28 2.07 1.25
C VAL A 146 12.40 2.97 0.70
N MET A 147 13.08 3.74 1.55
CA MET A 147 14.22 4.57 1.13
C MET A 147 15.35 3.72 0.54
N ALA A 148 15.74 2.63 1.20
CA ALA A 148 16.82 1.77 0.74
C ALA A 148 16.46 1.00 -0.53
N HIS A 149 15.30 0.32 -0.53
CA HIS A 149 14.98 -0.71 -1.51
C HIS A 149 14.08 -0.23 -2.65
N ILE A 150 13.29 0.83 -2.46
CA ILE A 150 12.39 1.37 -3.48
C ILE A 150 12.94 2.66 -4.09
N VAL A 151 13.32 3.62 -3.25
CA VAL A 151 13.91 4.89 -3.74
C VAL A 151 15.34 4.65 -4.26
N GLY A 152 16.06 3.66 -3.71
CA GLY A 152 17.47 3.40 -4.05
C GLY A 152 18.42 4.36 -3.33
N THR A 153 18.06 4.81 -2.13
CA THR A 153 18.92 5.62 -1.28
C THR A 153 20.09 4.74 -0.80
N PRO A 154 21.36 5.17 -0.97
CA PRO A 154 22.48 4.38 -0.50
C PRO A 154 22.42 4.13 1.01
N ASP A 155 22.62 2.89 1.43
CA ASP A 155 22.58 2.47 2.84
C ASP A 155 23.49 3.34 3.72
N ALA A 156 24.70 3.65 3.23
CA ALA A 156 25.65 4.54 3.92
C ALA A 156 25.05 5.92 4.24
N LYS A 157 24.20 6.47 3.37
CA LYS A 157 23.51 7.74 3.61
C LYS A 157 22.42 7.60 4.67
N ILE A 158 21.72 6.47 4.70
CA ILE A 158 20.72 6.17 5.73
C ILE A 158 21.40 6.00 7.09
N PHE A 159 22.46 5.18 7.16
CA PHE A 159 23.24 4.89 8.36
C PHE A 159 23.96 6.12 8.90
N ALA A 160 24.46 7.01 8.03
CA ALA A 160 24.98 8.30 8.45
C ALA A 160 23.95 9.07 9.28
N GLY A 161 22.65 8.99 8.96
CA GLY A 161 21.60 9.62 9.78
C GLY A 161 21.50 9.08 11.20
N PHE A 162 21.95 7.84 11.47
CA PHE A 162 22.01 7.24 12.81
C PHE A 162 23.29 7.64 13.56
N GLU A 163 24.39 7.82 12.85
CA GLU A 163 25.71 8.10 13.42
C GLU A 163 26.03 9.60 13.55
N ASP A 164 25.36 10.44 12.76
CA ASP A 164 25.64 11.87 12.70
C ASP A 164 25.08 12.60 13.92
N VAL A 165 25.95 12.80 14.91
CA VAL A 165 25.80 13.83 15.94
C VAL A 165 26.35 15.13 15.37
N ASN A 166 25.75 15.69 14.32
CA ASN A 166 26.32 16.87 13.67
C ASN A 166 26.19 18.11 14.58
N PRO A 167 27.28 18.70 15.10
CA PRO A 167 27.19 19.91 15.91
C PRO A 167 26.80 21.14 15.10
N ARG A 168 26.80 21.06 13.76
CA ARG A 168 26.26 22.13 12.88
C ARG A 168 24.74 22.06 12.67
N SER A 169 24.07 21.03 13.20
CA SER A 169 22.60 20.92 13.23
C SER A 169 21.92 22.04 14.05
N VAL A 170 22.71 22.84 14.79
CA VAL A 170 22.23 24.00 15.55
C VAL A 170 21.85 25.18 14.62
N LEU A 171 22.38 25.25 13.40
CA LEU A 171 22.15 26.35 12.45
C LEU A 171 21.05 26.08 11.41
N VAL A 172 20.65 24.82 11.23
CA VAL A 172 19.58 24.40 10.32
C VAL A 172 18.73 23.40 11.10
N SER A 173 17.43 23.68 11.29
CA SER A 173 16.53 22.72 11.94
C SER A 173 16.57 21.40 11.16
N VAL A 174 17.18 20.36 11.77
CA VAL A 174 17.28 19.03 11.19
C VAL A 174 16.07 18.23 11.66
N ASP A 175 15.28 17.74 10.70
CA ASP A 175 14.09 16.94 10.99
C ASP A 175 14.47 15.50 11.37
N LEU A 176 13.53 14.77 11.97
CA LEU A 176 13.76 13.36 12.35
C LEU A 176 14.02 12.51 11.10
N ARG A 177 14.85 11.47 11.23
CA ARG A 177 15.24 10.56 10.12
C ARG A 177 14.05 10.04 9.31
N HIS A 178 12.94 9.74 9.98
CA HIS A 178 11.71 9.22 9.38
C HIS A 178 10.80 10.31 8.74
N HIS A 179 11.26 11.55 8.69
CA HIS A 179 10.62 12.67 7.99
C HIS A 179 11.37 13.10 6.73
N LEU A 180 12.62 12.68 6.58
CA LEU A 180 13.47 13.13 5.48
C LEU A 180 12.94 12.61 4.14
N GLY A 181 12.92 13.51 3.16
CA GLY A 181 12.64 13.15 1.77
C GLY A 181 13.84 12.46 1.13
N ALA A 182 13.59 11.69 0.08
CA ALA A 182 14.63 11.01 -0.68
C ALA A 182 14.32 11.06 -2.19
N THR A 183 15.37 11.07 -3.00
CA THR A 183 15.24 11.00 -4.46
C THR A 183 16.22 9.96 -4.96
N GLY A 184 15.76 9.12 -5.88
CA GLY A 184 16.60 8.14 -6.55
C GLY A 184 15.91 7.58 -7.79
N THR A 185 16.40 6.44 -8.26
CA THR A 185 15.91 5.80 -9.47
C THR A 185 15.64 4.33 -9.17
N TYR A 186 14.41 3.90 -9.43
CA TYR A 186 14.05 2.49 -9.45
C TYR A 186 14.23 1.98 -10.87
N THR A 187 14.94 0.87 -11.05
CA THR A 187 15.12 0.24 -12.37
C THR A 187 14.33 -1.06 -12.38
N THR A 188 13.38 -1.17 -13.30
CA THR A 188 12.60 -2.41 -13.43
C THR A 188 13.47 -3.54 -13.95
N ARG A 189 13.02 -4.78 -13.79
CA ARG A 189 13.70 -5.96 -14.36
C ARG A 189 13.82 -5.91 -15.88
N ALA A 190 12.90 -5.21 -16.54
CA ALA A 190 12.95 -4.95 -17.99
C ALA A 190 13.91 -3.82 -18.38
N GLY A 191 14.49 -3.11 -17.41
CA GLY A 191 15.46 -2.03 -17.63
C GLY A 191 14.87 -0.62 -17.69
N GLU A 192 13.57 -0.46 -17.46
CA GLU A 192 12.93 0.86 -17.43
C GLU A 192 13.32 1.62 -16.16
N ALA A 193 13.72 2.87 -16.31
CA ALA A 193 14.12 3.73 -15.20
C ALA A 193 12.96 4.64 -14.76
N LEU A 194 12.58 4.54 -13.49
CA LEU A 194 11.57 5.36 -12.82
C LEU A 194 12.24 6.31 -11.84
N HIS A 195 12.03 7.62 -12.00
CA HIS A 195 12.51 8.60 -11.04
C HIS A 195 11.59 8.64 -9.83
N VAL A 196 12.07 8.16 -8.69
CA VAL A 196 11.28 8.06 -7.46
C VAL A 196 11.64 9.21 -6.53
N HIS A 197 10.62 9.93 -6.05
CA HIS A 197 10.78 10.94 -5.02
C HIS A 197 9.85 10.68 -3.84
N LEU A 198 10.45 10.41 -2.68
CA LEU A 198 9.79 10.32 -1.40
C LEU A 198 9.69 11.71 -0.78
N VAL A 199 8.46 12.17 -0.55
CA VAL A 199 8.16 13.49 0.00
C VAL A 199 8.50 13.53 1.50
N ALA A 200 9.12 14.63 1.93
CA ALA A 200 9.33 14.90 3.35
C ALA A 200 7.99 15.21 4.04
N ASN A 201 7.81 14.78 5.29
CA ASN A 201 6.55 14.93 6.01
C ASN A 201 6.77 15.15 7.50
N PRO A 202 5.89 15.90 8.18
CA PRO A 202 5.90 15.98 9.64
C PRO A 202 5.41 14.66 10.26
N SER A 203 5.47 14.56 11.60
CA SER A 203 4.88 13.43 12.35
C SER A 203 3.35 13.40 12.32
N HIS A 204 2.70 14.51 11.92
CA HIS A 204 1.24 14.59 11.77
C HIS A 204 0.82 13.68 10.61
N LEU A 205 0.32 12.49 10.98
CA LEU A 205 -0.04 11.44 10.02
C LEU A 205 -1.08 11.97 9.01
N GLU A 206 -1.01 11.46 7.78
CA GLU A 206 -1.85 11.87 6.64
C GLU A 206 -1.68 13.33 6.13
N ALA A 207 -0.99 14.21 6.87
CA ALA A 207 -0.82 15.60 6.44
C ALA A 207 -0.07 15.76 5.09
N VAL A 208 0.75 14.77 4.73
CA VAL A 208 1.51 14.76 3.46
C VAL A 208 0.69 14.24 2.27
N SER A 209 -0.44 13.57 2.50
CA SER A 209 -1.28 12.96 1.46
C SER A 209 -1.75 13.99 0.40
N PRO A 210 -2.36 15.14 0.76
CA PRO A 210 -2.69 16.16 -0.25
C PRO A 210 -1.45 16.86 -0.83
N VAL A 211 -0.33 16.89 -0.09
CA VAL A 211 0.93 17.49 -0.56
C VAL A 211 1.51 16.70 -1.73
N VAL A 212 1.54 15.36 -1.65
CA VAL A 212 2.03 14.55 -2.77
C VAL A 212 1.14 14.67 -4.00
N MET A 213 -0.20 14.76 -3.82
CA MET A 213 -1.14 15.00 -4.92
C MET A 213 -0.87 16.35 -5.59
N GLY A 214 -0.68 17.42 -4.80
CA GLY A 214 -0.33 18.74 -5.33
C GLY A 214 1.00 18.74 -6.10
N ARG A 215 2.01 18.01 -5.59
CA ARG A 215 3.30 17.86 -6.27
C ARG A 215 3.17 17.05 -7.56
N ALA A 216 2.35 16.00 -7.57
CA ALA A 216 2.03 15.23 -8.77
C ALA A 216 1.37 16.13 -9.80
N ARG A 217 0.31 16.85 -9.41
CA ARG A 217 -0.41 17.79 -10.27
C ARG A 217 0.53 18.82 -10.89
N ALA A 218 1.41 19.43 -10.10
CA ALA A 218 2.39 20.40 -10.58
C ALA A 218 3.37 19.79 -11.60
N ARG A 219 3.81 18.55 -11.39
CA ARG A 219 4.71 17.85 -12.33
C ARG A 219 3.99 17.45 -13.62
N GLN A 220 2.76 16.96 -13.51
CA GLN A 220 1.90 16.64 -14.66
C GLN A 220 1.67 17.87 -15.54
N GLN A 221 1.36 19.03 -14.92
CA GLN A 221 1.16 20.28 -15.65
C GLN A 221 2.41 20.74 -16.41
N ARG A 222 3.60 20.49 -15.86
CA ARG A 222 4.88 20.82 -16.53
C ARG A 222 5.17 19.90 -17.72
N ILE A 223 4.75 18.64 -17.65
CA ILE A 223 4.92 17.66 -18.74
C ILE A 223 3.91 17.93 -19.86
N GLY A 224 2.68 18.35 -19.52
CA GLY A 224 1.63 18.63 -20.49
C GLY A 224 0.72 17.42 -20.70
N THR A 225 0.41 17.08 -21.96
CA THR A 225 -0.64 16.10 -22.31
C THR A 225 -0.38 14.71 -21.74
N GLU A 226 0.89 14.27 -21.71
CA GLU A 226 1.27 12.95 -21.18
C GLU A 226 1.45 12.94 -19.66
N GLY A 227 1.33 14.08 -19.00
CA GLY A 227 1.66 14.22 -17.58
C GLY A 227 0.94 13.22 -16.70
N ILE A 228 -0.37 13.04 -16.87
CA ILE A 228 -1.20 12.12 -16.08
C ILE A 228 -0.69 10.67 -16.18
N ARG A 229 -0.24 10.26 -17.36
CA ARG A 229 0.28 8.90 -17.61
C ARG A 229 1.71 8.73 -17.11
N GLU A 230 2.54 9.75 -17.25
CA GLU A 230 3.96 9.69 -16.87
C GLU A 230 4.24 9.88 -15.37
N VAL A 231 3.31 10.47 -14.62
CA VAL A 231 3.48 10.76 -13.19
C VAL A 231 2.52 9.93 -12.34
N LEU A 232 3.07 9.06 -11.51
CA LEU A 232 2.34 8.19 -10.59
C LEU A 232 2.49 8.67 -9.13
N PRO A 233 1.43 9.19 -8.50
CA PRO A 233 1.40 9.37 -7.06
C PRO A 233 1.07 8.05 -6.34
N ILE A 234 1.84 7.75 -5.29
CA ILE A 234 1.60 6.65 -4.35
C ILE A 234 1.52 7.24 -2.95
N THR A 235 0.50 6.86 -2.19
CA THR A 235 0.36 7.24 -0.78
C THR A 235 0.31 6.00 0.08
N ILE A 236 1.18 5.92 1.08
CA ILE A 236 1.29 4.79 2.01
C ILE A 236 0.79 5.22 3.39
N HIS A 237 -0.23 4.54 3.87
CA HIS A 237 -0.98 4.86 5.08
C HIS A 237 -0.72 3.85 6.19
N GLY A 238 -0.97 4.24 7.44
CA GLY A 238 -1.29 3.30 8.51
C GLY A 238 -2.81 3.09 8.56
N ASP A 239 -3.25 1.91 8.97
CA ASP A 239 -4.66 1.57 9.22
C ASP A 239 -5.36 2.60 10.11
N ALA A 240 -4.79 2.86 11.29
CA ALA A 240 -5.34 3.80 12.26
C ALA A 240 -5.43 5.23 11.74
N SER A 241 -4.40 5.69 11.01
CA SER A 241 -4.33 7.07 10.54
C SER A 241 -5.25 7.31 9.34
N LEU A 242 -5.34 6.33 8.43
CA LEU A 242 -6.26 6.39 7.29
C LEU A 242 -7.72 6.55 7.74
N ALA A 243 -8.13 5.74 8.72
CA ALA A 243 -9.51 5.76 9.21
C ALA A 243 -9.79 6.97 10.12
N GLY A 244 -8.81 7.41 10.91
CA GLY A 244 -9.01 8.41 11.95
C GLY A 244 -8.74 9.87 11.56
N GLN A 245 -7.92 10.14 10.54
CA GLN A 245 -7.55 11.52 10.18
C GLN A 245 -8.45 12.09 9.07
N GLY A 246 -9.18 13.15 9.37
CA GLY A 246 -10.09 13.80 8.41
C GLY A 246 -9.43 14.26 7.11
N ILE A 247 -8.15 14.65 7.16
CA ILE A 247 -7.38 15.04 5.97
C ILE A 247 -7.21 13.89 4.96
N ALA A 248 -7.27 12.63 5.38
CA ALA A 248 -7.26 11.49 4.46
C ALA A 248 -8.55 11.45 3.63
N ALA A 249 -9.71 11.63 4.27
CA ALA A 249 -11.00 11.71 3.59
C ALA A 249 -11.09 12.93 2.66
N GLU A 250 -10.53 14.07 3.09
CA GLU A 250 -10.42 15.27 2.25
C GLU A 250 -9.53 15.03 1.02
N ALA A 251 -8.37 14.41 1.19
CA ALA A 251 -7.47 14.07 0.08
C ALA A 251 -8.14 13.13 -0.95
N LEU A 252 -8.84 12.10 -0.48
CA LEU A 252 -9.65 11.21 -1.33
C LEU A 252 -10.72 12.00 -2.10
N ASN A 253 -11.33 13.02 -1.49
CA ASN A 253 -12.31 13.88 -2.18
C ASN A 253 -11.74 14.55 -3.44
N LEU A 254 -10.44 14.81 -3.47
CA LEU A 254 -9.77 15.52 -4.56
C LEU A 254 -9.54 14.66 -5.80
N ALA A 255 -9.66 13.33 -5.68
CA ALA A 255 -9.30 12.34 -6.72
C ALA A 255 -9.87 12.67 -8.11
N PHE A 256 -11.14 13.09 -8.18
CA PHE A 256 -11.85 13.33 -9.44
C PHE A 256 -12.14 14.81 -9.73
N LEU A 257 -11.79 15.73 -8.84
CA LEU A 257 -12.08 17.15 -9.04
C LEU A 257 -11.18 17.74 -10.15
N PRO A 258 -11.71 18.43 -11.18
CA PRO A 258 -10.91 18.88 -12.33
C PRO A 258 -9.67 19.70 -11.99
N GLY A 259 -9.74 20.52 -10.94
CA GLY A 259 -8.62 21.34 -10.46
C GLY A 259 -7.52 20.57 -9.72
N TYR A 260 -7.84 19.38 -9.19
CA TYR A 260 -6.97 18.62 -8.29
C TYR A 260 -6.60 17.24 -8.80
N ARG A 261 -7.38 16.67 -9.73
CA ARG A 261 -7.22 15.29 -10.20
C ARG A 261 -5.81 15.06 -10.76
N VAL A 262 -5.25 13.91 -10.41
CA VAL A 262 -3.92 13.45 -10.83
C VAL A 262 -3.98 12.16 -11.66
N GLY A 263 -5.19 11.80 -12.12
CA GLY A 263 -5.46 10.58 -12.89
C GLY A 263 -5.21 9.29 -12.11
N GLY A 264 -5.59 9.29 -10.83
CA GLY A 264 -5.50 8.13 -9.97
C GLY A 264 -4.25 8.08 -9.12
N THR A 265 -4.44 8.05 -7.80
CA THR A 265 -3.43 7.74 -6.78
C THR A 265 -3.51 6.27 -6.41
N VAL A 266 -2.35 5.60 -6.29
CA VAL A 266 -2.28 4.26 -5.71
C VAL A 266 -2.12 4.40 -4.21
N HIS A 267 -3.13 3.98 -3.45
CA HIS A 267 -3.10 3.99 -2.00
C HIS A 267 -2.68 2.60 -1.50
N VAL A 268 -1.72 2.56 -0.60
CA VAL A 268 -1.27 1.32 0.05
C VAL A 268 -1.41 1.49 1.56
N VAL A 269 -2.18 0.63 2.21
CA VAL A 269 -2.34 0.61 3.67
C VAL A 269 -1.42 -0.45 4.23
N VAL A 270 -0.54 -0.04 5.16
CA VAL A 270 0.23 -0.97 5.99
C VAL A 270 -0.63 -1.30 7.20
N ASN A 271 -1.44 -2.35 7.07
CA ASN A 271 -2.46 -2.71 8.03
C ASN A 271 -1.94 -3.81 8.97
N ASN A 272 -1.34 -3.38 10.08
CA ASN A 272 -0.84 -4.28 11.12
C ASN A 272 -1.89 -4.56 12.22
N LEU A 273 -3.12 -4.05 12.04
CA LEU A 273 -4.25 -4.16 12.95
C LEU A 273 -3.97 -3.57 14.35
N VAL A 274 -3.20 -2.48 14.42
CA VAL A 274 -2.93 -1.78 15.69
C VAL A 274 -2.43 -0.34 15.51
N GLY A 275 -3.15 0.61 16.09
CA GLY A 275 -2.73 2.01 16.17
C GLY A 275 -2.09 2.33 17.53
N PHE A 276 -0.77 2.35 17.61
CA PHE A 276 -0.04 2.46 18.89
C PHE A 276 -0.39 1.29 19.83
N THR A 277 -1.31 1.49 20.78
CA THR A 277 -1.88 0.49 21.71
C THR A 277 -3.37 0.22 21.44
N THR A 278 -3.98 0.92 20.49
CA THR A 278 -5.41 0.83 20.18
C THR A 278 -5.67 -0.30 19.20
N GLU A 279 -6.54 -1.23 19.59
CA GLU A 279 -6.98 -2.36 18.76
C GLU A 279 -8.03 -1.95 17.69
N PRO A 280 -8.20 -2.72 16.60
CA PRO A 280 -9.07 -2.35 15.47
C PRO A 280 -10.50 -1.98 15.87
N VAL A 281 -11.08 -2.69 16.84
CA VAL A 281 -12.43 -2.42 17.37
C VAL A 281 -12.59 -1.03 18.00
N SER A 282 -11.48 -0.40 18.36
CA SER A 282 -11.40 0.96 18.91
C SER A 282 -10.73 1.95 17.95
N LEU A 283 -10.31 1.53 16.76
CA LEU A 283 -9.69 2.39 15.75
C LEU A 283 -10.73 3.06 14.84
N HIS A 284 -11.76 2.32 14.44
CA HIS A 284 -12.77 2.80 13.51
C HIS A 284 -14.13 2.10 13.71
N SER A 285 -15.20 2.73 13.25
CA SER A 285 -16.59 2.25 13.43
C SER A 285 -17.10 1.34 12.30
N SER A 286 -16.19 0.83 11.47
CA SER A 286 -16.49 0.02 10.30
C SER A 286 -15.62 -1.25 10.27
N ARG A 287 -15.80 -2.15 9.29
CA ARG A 287 -15.07 -3.43 9.25
C ARG A 287 -13.62 -3.22 8.84
N TYR A 288 -13.38 -2.39 7.84
CA TYR A 288 -12.06 -2.14 7.27
C TYR A 288 -11.64 -0.69 7.49
N ALA A 289 -10.35 -0.48 7.77
CA ALA A 289 -9.79 0.87 7.84
C ALA A 289 -9.95 1.63 6.51
N THR A 290 -10.03 0.89 5.39
CA THR A 290 -10.26 1.42 4.05
C THR A 290 -11.69 1.83 3.76
N ASP A 291 -12.66 1.61 4.64
CA ASP A 291 -14.07 1.97 4.38
C ASP A 291 -14.26 3.48 4.14
N VAL A 292 -13.32 4.31 4.61
CA VAL A 292 -13.25 5.74 4.25
C VAL A 292 -13.18 5.98 2.72
N ALA A 293 -12.64 5.02 1.97
CA ALA A 293 -12.52 5.06 0.51
C ALA A 293 -13.80 4.66 -0.23
N LEU A 294 -14.77 4.00 0.42
CA LEU A 294 -16.07 3.63 -0.18
C LEU A 294 -16.92 4.84 -0.61
N ARG A 295 -16.52 6.05 -0.22
CA ARG A 295 -17.07 7.31 -0.75
C ARG A 295 -16.72 7.55 -2.23
N LEU A 296 -15.74 6.82 -2.77
CA LEU A 296 -15.30 6.90 -4.16
C LEU A 296 -15.63 5.60 -4.92
N PRO A 297 -15.87 5.68 -6.24
CA PRO A 297 -16.11 4.50 -7.07
C PRO A 297 -14.78 3.82 -7.48
N ILE A 298 -14.04 3.28 -6.50
CA ILE A 298 -12.69 2.71 -6.70
C ILE A 298 -12.57 1.29 -6.16
N PRO A 299 -11.75 0.42 -6.77
CA PRO A 299 -11.54 -0.92 -6.24
C PRO A 299 -10.66 -0.87 -4.99
N ILE A 300 -11.04 -1.68 -4.01
CA ILE A 300 -10.29 -1.94 -2.79
C ILE A 300 -9.94 -3.42 -2.78
N LEU A 301 -8.65 -3.75 -2.71
CA LEU A 301 -8.18 -5.12 -2.52
C LEU A 301 -7.52 -5.25 -1.16
N HIS A 302 -8.11 -6.09 -0.31
CA HIS A 302 -7.54 -6.54 0.94
C HIS A 302 -6.70 -7.78 0.68
N VAL A 303 -5.47 -7.80 1.16
CA VAL A 303 -4.52 -8.85 0.81
C VAL A 303 -3.81 -9.33 2.05
N ASN A 304 -3.76 -10.65 2.22
CA ASN A 304 -2.93 -11.28 3.23
C ASN A 304 -1.46 -11.07 2.88
N GLY A 305 -0.75 -10.29 3.70
CA GLY A 305 0.64 -9.94 3.50
C GLY A 305 1.62 -11.09 3.71
N GLU A 306 1.17 -12.29 4.11
CA GLU A 306 2.02 -13.49 4.14
C GLU A 306 1.91 -14.31 2.83
N ASP A 307 0.95 -14.01 1.95
CA ASP A 307 0.86 -14.60 0.61
C ASP A 307 1.46 -13.66 -0.44
N MET A 308 2.73 -13.87 -0.76
CA MET A 308 3.45 -13.06 -1.75
C MET A 308 2.89 -13.17 -3.18
N ALA A 309 2.26 -14.29 -3.54
CA ALA A 309 1.65 -14.43 -4.86
C ALA A 309 0.41 -13.53 -4.95
N ALA A 310 -0.39 -13.49 -3.88
CA ALA A 310 -1.52 -12.58 -3.76
C ALA A 310 -1.07 -11.10 -3.76
N VAL A 311 0.00 -10.76 -3.03
CA VAL A 311 0.58 -9.41 -2.99
C VAL A 311 1.06 -8.95 -4.38
N ASP A 312 1.86 -9.77 -5.08
CA ASP A 312 2.32 -9.43 -6.44
C ASP A 312 1.13 -9.26 -7.39
N ARG A 313 0.15 -10.16 -7.33
CA ARG A 313 -1.04 -10.11 -8.17
C ARG A 313 -1.87 -8.85 -7.93
N ALA A 314 -2.14 -8.50 -6.67
CA ALA A 314 -2.95 -7.35 -6.32
C ALA A 314 -2.29 -6.04 -6.78
N GLY A 315 -0.97 -5.89 -6.62
CA GLY A 315 -0.22 -4.74 -7.12
C GLY A 315 -0.40 -4.52 -8.63
N ARG A 316 -0.30 -5.59 -9.43
CA ARG A 316 -0.50 -5.55 -10.88
C ARG A 316 -1.93 -5.19 -11.27
N ILE A 317 -2.92 -5.79 -10.61
CA ILE A 317 -4.34 -5.53 -10.89
C ILE A 317 -4.67 -4.06 -10.60
N LEU A 318 -4.27 -3.54 -9.44
CA LEU A 318 -4.59 -2.18 -9.04
C LEU A 318 -3.87 -1.15 -9.90
N HIS A 319 -2.59 -1.35 -10.22
CA HIS A 319 -1.89 -0.46 -11.14
C HIS A 319 -2.55 -0.44 -12.53
N GLY A 320 -2.86 -1.62 -13.07
CA GLY A 320 -3.53 -1.73 -14.37
C GLY A 320 -4.93 -1.07 -14.38
N TYR A 321 -5.66 -1.10 -13.25
CA TYR A 321 -6.92 -0.39 -13.12
C TYR A 321 -6.70 1.12 -13.13
N ARG A 322 -5.75 1.60 -12.33
CA ARG A 322 -5.38 3.03 -12.26
C ARG A 322 -4.98 3.54 -13.64
N HIS A 323 -4.15 2.80 -14.37
CA HIS A 323 -3.69 3.19 -15.70
C HIS A 323 -4.84 3.23 -16.71
N ARG A 324 -5.70 2.20 -16.72
CA ARG A 324 -6.81 2.12 -17.66
C ARG A 324 -7.88 3.20 -17.42
N PHE A 325 -8.23 3.46 -16.17
CA PHE A 325 -9.40 4.27 -15.82
C PHE A 325 -9.06 5.63 -15.20
N GLU A 326 -7.77 5.96 -15.07
CA GLU A 326 -7.26 7.20 -14.47
C GLU A 326 -7.91 7.49 -13.11
N SER A 327 -8.00 6.44 -12.29
CA SER A 327 -8.80 6.39 -11.07
C SER A 327 -7.95 5.94 -9.90
N ASP A 328 -8.25 6.47 -8.71
CA ASP A 328 -7.63 6.00 -7.48
C ASP A 328 -7.91 4.50 -7.29
N VAL A 329 -7.03 3.84 -6.54
CA VAL A 329 -7.12 2.42 -6.17
C VAL A 329 -6.56 2.22 -4.77
N MET A 330 -7.09 1.23 -4.04
CA MET A 330 -6.69 0.96 -2.66
C MET A 330 -6.19 -0.48 -2.49
N LEU A 331 -4.96 -0.62 -2.00
CA LEU A 331 -4.34 -1.87 -1.60
C LEU A 331 -4.24 -1.90 -0.07
N ASP A 332 -4.93 -2.82 0.58
CA ASP A 332 -4.91 -2.99 2.03
C ASP A 332 -4.09 -4.22 2.40
N LEU A 333 -2.85 -4.02 2.86
CA LEU A 333 -1.91 -5.11 3.17
C LEU A 333 -2.01 -5.50 4.64
N TYR A 334 -2.60 -6.65 4.88
CA TYR A 334 -2.72 -7.22 6.21
C TYR A 334 -1.42 -7.86 6.65
N GLY A 335 -0.95 -7.47 7.83
CA GLY A 335 0.21 -8.06 8.47
C GLY A 335 0.12 -7.87 9.97
N PHE A 336 1.27 -7.75 10.61
CA PHE A 336 1.37 -7.53 12.04
C PHE A 336 2.55 -6.62 12.36
N ARG A 337 2.65 -6.21 13.62
CA ARG A 337 3.80 -5.44 14.12
C ARG A 337 4.56 -6.31 15.09
N ARG A 338 5.76 -6.76 14.73
CA ARG A 338 6.57 -7.67 15.55
C ARG A 338 6.96 -7.08 16.91
N TYR A 339 7.26 -5.78 16.94
CA TYR A 339 7.66 -5.04 18.14
C TYR A 339 6.55 -4.11 18.63
N GLY A 340 6.82 -3.38 19.72
CA GLY A 340 6.02 -2.23 20.15
C GLY A 340 5.85 -1.16 19.06
N HIS A 341 5.16 -0.06 19.38
CA HIS A 341 4.95 1.01 18.40
C HIS A 341 6.28 1.51 17.82
N SER A 342 7.25 1.68 18.71
CA SER A 342 8.67 1.66 18.44
C SER A 342 9.35 0.46 19.13
N GLU A 343 10.60 0.18 18.76
CA GLU A 343 11.31 -1.02 19.21
C GLU A 343 11.78 -0.96 20.65
N VAL A 344 11.54 0.17 21.33
CA VAL A 344 11.82 0.39 22.75
C VAL A 344 10.56 0.31 23.61
N ASP A 345 9.38 0.21 23.00
CA ASP A 345 8.11 0.11 23.73
C ASP A 345 7.79 -1.37 24.00
N ASP A 346 7.26 -1.67 25.18
CA ASP A 346 6.76 -3.01 25.52
C ASP A 346 5.28 -3.14 25.07
N PRO A 347 4.94 -4.01 24.11
CA PRO A 347 3.57 -4.19 23.64
C PRO A 347 2.72 -5.13 24.52
N THR A 348 3.29 -5.74 25.56
CA THR A 348 2.60 -6.72 26.42
C THR A 348 1.96 -6.09 27.66
N THR A 349 2.32 -4.84 27.95
CA THR A 349 1.73 -3.97 28.98
C THR A 349 0.78 -2.98 28.34
#